data_AF-A0A4Q6BI85-F1
#
_entry.id   AF-A0A4Q6BI85-F1
#
_cell.length_a   1.000
_cell.length_b   1.000
_cell.length_c   1.000
_cell.angle_alpha   90.00
_cell.angle_beta   90.00
_cell.angle_gamma   90.00
#
_symmetry.space_group_name_H-M   'P 1'
#
loop_
_entity.id
_entity.type
_entity.pdbx_description
1 polymer ?
#
loop_
_entity_poly.entity_id
_entity_poly.type
_entity_poly.pdbx_seq_one_letter_code
_entity_poly.pdbx_strand_id
1 'polypeptide(L)'
;MRNAYPDKPLVPYKQTTVQMALVIKSIAALLVPVEIKRALYVFFRIESANGHSGVNNNYFGIQADSGRWQTEYDALISGVCKKAENGTGKERLFCTFRTYEDCLKMMASRFKGRGLYVGGTTHKIVQMTIKTPTDLAVAYKREWVKGRADYQPTKEEITNFLSMYHQAESLFV
;
A
#
# COMPACT_ATOMS: atom_id res chain seq x y z
N MET A 1 7.69 16.81 13.07
CA MET A 1 6.95 15.54 13.08
C MET A 1 5.81 15.67 14.08
N ARG A 2 4.55 15.64 13.63
CA ARG A 2 3.34 15.78 14.49
C ARG A 2 2.64 14.43 14.54
N ASN A 3 2.34 13.88 15.72
CA ASN A 3 1.55 12.66 15.81
C ASN A 3 0.06 12.96 15.53
N ALA A 4 -0.51 12.37 14.48
CA ALA A 4 -1.93 12.50 14.14
C ALA A 4 -2.86 11.61 14.99
N TYR A 5 -2.29 10.72 15.80
CA TYR A 5 -3.00 9.78 16.68
C TYR A 5 -2.51 9.92 18.12
N PRO A 6 -2.74 11.07 18.79
CA PRO A 6 -2.32 11.28 20.18
C PRO A 6 -3.05 10.36 21.17
N ASP A 7 -4.23 9.84 20.78
CA ASP A 7 -5.06 8.90 21.52
C ASP A 7 -4.61 7.44 21.42
N LYS A 8 -3.67 7.13 20.50
CA LYS A 8 -3.18 5.77 20.27
C LYS A 8 -1.81 5.58 20.95
N PRO A 9 -1.49 4.39 21.47
CA PRO A 9 -0.22 4.15 22.14
C PRO A 9 0.96 4.27 21.17
N LEU A 10 2.06 4.87 21.64
CA LEU A 10 3.35 4.77 20.96
C LEU A 10 3.96 3.41 21.30
N VAL A 11 4.12 2.55 20.31
CA VAL A 11 4.68 1.20 20.48
C VAL A 11 6.10 1.13 19.91
N PRO A 12 6.98 0.28 20.49
CA PRO A 12 8.31 0.05 19.92
C PRO A 12 8.24 -0.52 18.50
N TYR A 13 9.23 -0.17 17.70
CA TYR A 13 9.40 -0.75 16.37
C TYR A 13 9.59 -2.27 16.45
N LYS A 14 8.82 -2.98 15.64
CA LYS A 14 9.01 -4.41 15.38
C LYS A 14 8.89 -4.67 13.89
N GLN A 15 9.93 -5.24 13.29
CA GLN A 15 9.82 -5.78 11.96
C GLN A 15 8.86 -6.99 11.99
N THR A 16 7.91 -7.00 11.09
CA THR A 16 6.89 -8.05 10.97
C THR A 16 6.99 -8.71 9.61
N THR A 17 6.80 -10.03 9.59
CA THR A 17 6.85 -10.84 8.38
C THR A 17 5.55 -11.61 8.22
N VAL A 18 5.13 -11.84 6.98
CA VAL A 18 3.94 -12.64 6.65
C VAL A 18 4.20 -13.44 5.39
N GLN A 19 3.73 -14.69 5.37
CA GLN A 19 3.88 -15.56 4.21
C GLN A 19 2.94 -15.11 3.08
N MET A 20 3.44 -15.08 1.84
CA MET A 20 2.64 -14.68 0.68
C MET A 20 1.40 -15.55 0.46
N ALA A 21 1.45 -16.84 0.80
CA ALA A 21 0.28 -17.72 0.72
C ALA A 21 -0.89 -17.23 1.60
N LEU A 22 -0.58 -16.74 2.80
CA LEU A 22 -1.57 -16.18 3.71
C LEU A 22 -2.10 -14.84 3.18
N VAL A 23 -1.23 -14.00 2.62
CA VAL A 23 -1.62 -12.73 2.00
C VAL A 23 -2.55 -12.96 0.82
N ILE A 24 -2.22 -13.90 -0.08
CA ILE A 24 -3.05 -14.25 -1.24
C ILE A 24 -4.43 -14.72 -0.77
N LYS A 25 -4.48 -15.62 0.23
CA LYS A 25 -5.73 -16.09 0.83
C LYS A 25 -6.56 -14.93 1.40
N SER A 26 -5.92 -14.02 2.15
CA SER A 26 -6.60 -12.85 2.74
C SER A 26 -7.11 -11.89 1.66
N ILE A 27 -6.34 -11.61 0.61
CA ILE A 27 -6.76 -10.75 -0.51
C ILE A 27 -7.92 -11.38 -1.27
N ALA A 28 -7.88 -12.70 -1.54
CA ALA A 28 -8.95 -13.42 -2.22
C ALA A 28 -10.28 -13.31 -1.47
N ALA A 29 -10.25 -13.34 -0.14
CA ALA A 29 -11.41 -13.24 0.74
C ALA A 29 -12.01 -11.80 0.84
N LEU A 30 -11.32 -10.76 0.35
CA LEU A 30 -11.87 -9.40 0.38
C LEU A 30 -13.06 -9.25 -0.58
N LEU A 31 -14.12 -8.60 -0.11
CA LEU A 31 -15.31 -8.25 -0.91
C LEU A 31 -15.08 -6.96 -1.71
N VAL A 32 -14.13 -7.01 -2.64
CA VAL A 32 -13.76 -5.90 -3.54
C VAL A 32 -13.61 -6.42 -4.98
N PRO A 33 -13.76 -5.55 -6.00
CA PRO A 33 -13.50 -5.91 -7.39
C PRO A 33 -12.15 -6.60 -7.60
N VAL A 34 -12.10 -7.54 -8.55
CA VAL A 34 -10.90 -8.33 -8.86
C VAL A 34 -9.69 -7.45 -9.19
N GLU A 35 -9.89 -6.33 -9.88
CA GLU A 35 -8.81 -5.39 -10.22
C GLU A 35 -8.19 -4.71 -9.01
N ILE A 36 -8.97 -4.49 -7.94
CA ILE A 36 -8.43 -3.99 -6.67
C ILE A 36 -7.63 -5.08 -5.98
N LYS A 37 -8.04 -6.35 -6.06
CA LYS A 37 -7.27 -7.49 -5.53
C LYS A 37 -5.91 -7.62 -6.22
N ARG A 38 -5.91 -7.51 -7.56
CA ARG A 38 -4.68 -7.57 -8.37
C ARG A 38 -3.73 -6.42 -8.04
N ALA A 39 -4.24 -5.19 -7.99
CA ALA A 39 -3.45 -4.03 -7.58
C ALA A 39 -2.90 -4.18 -6.15
N LEU A 40 -3.74 -4.62 -5.20
CA LEU A 40 -3.35 -4.85 -3.81
C LEU A 40 -2.21 -5.86 -3.68
N TYR A 41 -2.29 -6.97 -4.41
CA TYR A 41 -1.22 -7.97 -4.44
C TYR A 41 0.10 -7.40 -4.96
N VAL A 42 0.08 -6.70 -6.10
CA VAL A 42 1.31 -6.14 -6.69
C VAL A 42 1.95 -5.10 -5.77
N PHE A 43 1.16 -4.16 -5.26
CA PHE A 43 1.67 -3.11 -4.37
C PHE A 43 2.17 -3.73 -3.07
N PHE A 44 1.44 -4.69 -2.50
CA PHE A 44 1.90 -5.39 -1.30
C PHE A 44 3.29 -5.97 -1.53
N ARG A 45 3.49 -6.74 -2.62
CA ARG A 45 4.79 -7.36 -2.90
C ARG A 45 5.92 -6.36 -2.99
N ILE A 46 5.70 -5.23 -3.66
CA ILE A 46 6.73 -4.19 -3.82
C ILE A 46 7.03 -3.52 -2.48
N GLU A 47 6.00 -3.00 -1.81
CA GLU A 47 6.16 -2.17 -0.60
C GLU A 47 6.65 -2.99 0.61
N SER A 48 6.33 -4.28 0.65
CA SER A 48 6.69 -5.16 1.76
C SER A 48 7.88 -6.07 1.51
N ALA A 49 8.51 -6.01 0.32
CA ALA A 49 9.48 -7.00 -0.14
C ALA A 49 8.95 -8.44 -0.02
N ASN A 50 7.79 -8.73 -0.61
CA ASN A 50 7.09 -10.03 -0.51
C ASN A 50 6.74 -10.44 0.94
N GLY A 51 6.34 -9.48 1.77
CA GLY A 51 5.91 -9.70 3.14
C GLY A 51 7.03 -9.74 4.17
N HIS A 52 8.29 -9.43 3.83
CA HIS A 52 9.43 -9.52 4.74
C HIS A 52 9.70 -8.24 5.55
N SER A 53 9.13 -7.10 5.16
CA SER A 53 9.52 -5.77 5.65
C SER A 53 8.36 -4.94 6.23
N GLY A 54 7.49 -5.54 7.04
CA GLY A 54 6.40 -4.81 7.71
C GLY A 54 6.85 -4.03 8.94
N VAL A 55 6.24 -2.86 9.18
CA VAL A 55 6.42 -2.05 10.40
C VAL A 55 5.23 -2.30 11.34
N ASN A 56 5.36 -3.21 12.31
CA ASN A 56 4.26 -3.55 13.22
C ASN A 56 2.94 -3.84 12.47
N ASN A 57 2.98 -4.78 11.51
CA ASN A 57 1.92 -5.16 10.57
C ASN A 57 1.51 -4.09 9.53
N ASN A 58 2.21 -2.96 9.47
CA ASN A 58 2.06 -1.98 8.38
C ASN A 58 3.01 -2.34 7.22
N TYR A 59 2.43 -2.86 6.14
CA TYR A 59 3.19 -3.35 4.98
C TYR A 59 3.23 -2.35 3.80
N PHE A 60 2.63 -1.17 3.96
CA PHE A 60 2.56 -0.14 2.93
C PHE A 60 3.14 1.20 3.38
N GLY A 61 3.87 1.21 4.51
CA GLY A 61 4.50 2.42 5.05
C GLY A 61 3.50 3.52 5.41
N ILE A 62 2.30 3.17 5.86
CA ILE A 62 1.23 4.13 6.19
C ILE A 62 1.70 5.05 7.33
N GLN A 63 1.86 6.33 7.02
CA GLN A 63 2.39 7.33 7.94
C GLN A 63 1.31 7.81 8.93
N ALA A 64 1.74 8.14 10.15
CA ALA A 64 0.95 8.75 11.23
C ALA A 64 1.34 10.22 11.47
N ASP A 65 2.25 10.77 10.66
CA ASP A 65 2.73 12.16 10.76
C ASP A 65 2.28 13.10 9.63
N SER A 66 1.47 12.58 8.71
CA SER A 66 0.98 13.30 7.52
C SER A 66 -0.53 13.62 7.58
N GLY A 67 -1.08 13.68 8.80
CA GLY A 67 -2.52 13.84 9.06
C GLY A 67 -3.20 12.55 9.52
N ARG A 68 -4.39 12.69 10.10
CA ARG A 68 -5.21 11.55 10.53
C ARG A 68 -5.94 10.98 9.32
N TRP A 69 -6.04 9.67 9.24
CA TRP A 69 -6.83 8.97 8.22
C TRP A 69 -8.32 9.09 8.54
N GLN A 70 -9.19 8.73 7.58
CA GLN A 70 -10.63 8.71 7.79
C GLN A 70 -11.00 7.87 9.03
N THR A 71 -11.99 8.32 9.81
CA THR A 71 -12.40 7.72 11.08
C THR A 71 -12.75 6.23 10.97
N GLU A 72 -13.23 5.78 9.82
CA GLU A 72 -13.51 4.35 9.54
C GLU A 72 -12.27 3.43 9.74
N TYR A 73 -11.05 3.98 9.64
CA TYR A 73 -9.81 3.22 9.82
C TYR A 73 -9.27 3.25 11.25
N ASP A 74 -9.82 4.09 12.14
CA ASP A 74 -9.30 4.25 13.49
C ASP A 74 -9.35 2.94 14.29
N ALA A 75 -10.34 2.07 14.02
CA ALA A 75 -10.44 0.76 14.65
C ALA A 75 -9.39 -0.26 14.15
N LEU A 76 -8.84 -0.04 12.95
CA LEU A 76 -7.80 -0.89 12.37
C LEU A 76 -6.40 -0.53 12.91
N ILE A 77 -6.21 0.74 13.27
CA ILE A 77 -4.95 1.28 13.79
C ILE A 77 -4.85 1.02 15.30
N SER A 78 -3.88 0.18 15.68
CA SER A 78 -3.61 -0.20 17.08
C SER A 78 -2.73 0.79 17.83
N GLY A 79 -1.93 1.58 17.12
CA GLY A 79 -0.86 2.37 17.71
C GLY A 79 -0.08 3.17 16.68
N VAL A 80 0.99 3.79 17.16
CA VAL A 80 1.96 4.52 16.35
C VAL A 80 3.35 4.00 16.67
N CYS A 81 4.21 3.90 15.67
CA CYS A 81 5.60 3.51 15.83
C CYS A 81 6.51 4.62 15.28
N LYS A 82 7.60 4.91 15.98
CA LYS A 82 8.67 5.77 15.45
C LYS A 82 9.74 4.91 14.79
N LYS A 83 10.14 5.24 13.55
CA LYS A 83 11.20 4.56 12.82
C LYS A 83 11.86 5.53 11.84
N ALA A 84 13.16 5.40 11.62
CA ALA A 84 13.81 6.05 10.48
C ALA A 84 13.26 5.51 9.15
N GLU A 85 12.81 6.40 8.27
CA GLU A 85 12.35 6.07 6.94
C GLU A 85 13.51 5.56 6.08
N ASN A 86 13.22 4.56 5.25
CA ASN A 86 14.20 4.03 4.32
C ASN A 86 14.53 5.09 3.25
N GLY A 87 15.81 5.30 2.94
CA GLY A 87 16.27 6.22 1.91
C GLY A 87 16.65 7.62 2.42
N THR A 88 15.79 8.27 3.22
CA THR A 88 16.11 9.62 3.76
C THR A 88 16.77 9.59 5.13
N GLY A 89 16.63 8.49 5.88
CA GLY A 89 17.11 8.39 7.26
C GLY A 89 16.35 9.26 8.26
N LYS A 90 15.35 10.03 7.81
CA LYS A 90 14.55 10.89 8.68
C LYS A 90 13.64 10.06 9.56
N GLU A 91 13.53 10.44 10.83
CA GLU A 91 12.53 9.84 11.71
C GLU A 91 11.12 10.20 11.24
N ARG A 92 10.27 9.16 11.13
CA ARG A 92 8.85 9.29 10.78
C ARG A 92 8.01 8.53 11.80
N LEU A 93 6.74 8.92 11.90
CA LEU A 93 5.73 8.14 12.61
C LEU A 93 4.96 7.29 11.61
N PHE A 94 4.79 6.01 11.92
CA PHE A 94 4.01 5.06 11.13
C PHE A 94 2.82 4.57 11.96
N CYS A 95 1.69 4.37 11.29
CA CYS A 95 0.57 3.65 11.89
C CYS A 95 0.98 2.20 12.15
N THR A 96 0.50 1.60 13.24
CA THR A 96 0.63 0.16 13.49
C THR A 96 -0.73 -0.50 13.43
N PHE A 97 -0.77 -1.76 13.02
CA PHE A 97 -2.00 -2.52 12.87
C PHE A 97 -2.01 -3.73 13.81
N ARG A 98 -3.21 -4.11 14.26
CA ARG A 98 -3.40 -5.32 15.08
C ARG A 98 -2.99 -6.57 14.32
N THR A 99 -3.34 -6.62 13.04
CA THR A 99 -3.11 -7.74 12.14
C THR A 99 -2.66 -7.22 10.76
N TYR A 100 -2.05 -8.08 9.94
CA TYR A 100 -1.69 -7.68 8.58
C TYR A 100 -2.94 -7.55 7.70
N GLU A 101 -4.01 -8.26 8.03
CA GLU A 101 -5.30 -8.18 7.36
C GLU A 101 -5.97 -6.83 7.56
N ASP A 102 -5.84 -6.22 8.74
CA ASP A 102 -6.33 -4.86 8.99
C ASP A 102 -5.60 -3.84 8.08
N CYS A 103 -4.30 -4.04 7.85
CA CYS A 103 -3.53 -3.25 6.88
C CYS A 103 -4.03 -3.47 5.44
N LEU A 104 -4.26 -4.71 5.03
CA LEU A 104 -4.80 -5.04 3.70
C LEU A 104 -6.20 -4.44 3.47
N LYS A 105 -7.09 -4.52 4.47
CA LYS A 105 -8.45 -3.96 4.41
C LYS A 105 -8.43 -2.45 4.19
N MET A 106 -7.64 -1.74 4.99
CA MET A 106 -7.46 -0.29 4.82
C MET A 106 -6.96 0.02 3.41
N MET A 107 -5.95 -0.72 2.93
CA MET A 107 -5.34 -0.47 1.63
C MET A 107 -6.24 -0.77 0.45
N ALA A 108 -7.07 -1.81 0.51
CA ALA A 108 -8.09 -2.09 -0.51
C ALA A 108 -9.04 -0.89 -0.67
N SER A 109 -9.52 -0.33 0.45
CA SER A 109 -10.36 0.87 0.44
C SER A 109 -9.63 2.09 -0.14
N ARG A 110 -8.36 2.29 0.26
CA ARG A 110 -7.53 3.38 -0.27
C ARG A 110 -7.29 3.28 -1.77
N PHE A 111 -7.08 2.07 -2.31
CA PHE A 111 -6.89 1.88 -3.75
C PHE A 111 -8.17 2.13 -4.52
N LYS A 112 -9.31 1.69 -4.00
CA LYS A 112 -10.63 2.04 -4.54
C LYS A 112 -10.81 3.56 -4.60
N GLY A 113 -10.63 4.24 -3.46
CA GLY A 113 -10.83 5.69 -3.34
C GLY A 113 -9.80 6.53 -4.10
N ARG A 114 -8.61 5.98 -4.40
CA ARG A 114 -7.60 6.65 -5.24
C ARG A 114 -7.67 6.26 -6.71
N GLY A 115 -8.54 5.32 -7.09
CA GLY A 115 -8.61 4.79 -8.45
C GLY A 115 -7.34 4.08 -8.93
N LEU A 116 -6.55 3.49 -8.02
CA LEU A 116 -5.28 2.82 -8.31
C LEU A 116 -5.49 1.34 -8.66
N TYR A 117 -6.20 1.07 -9.74
CA TYR A 117 -6.48 -0.26 -10.27
C TYR A 117 -6.87 -0.16 -11.76
N VAL A 118 -6.76 -1.23 -12.55
CA VAL A 118 -7.18 -1.22 -13.95
C VAL A 118 -8.70 -1.03 -14.03
N GLY A 119 -9.15 -0.07 -14.85
CA GLY A 119 -10.53 0.41 -14.91
C GLY A 119 -10.81 1.60 -13.98
N GLY A 120 -9.89 1.95 -13.08
CA GLY A 120 -9.99 3.13 -12.22
C GLY A 120 -9.52 4.42 -12.90
N THR A 121 -9.88 5.56 -12.30
CA THR A 121 -9.32 6.88 -12.65
C THR A 121 -8.59 7.43 -11.44
N THR A 122 -7.31 7.77 -11.56
CA THR A 122 -6.59 8.30 -10.40
C THR A 122 -7.13 9.66 -9.98
N HIS A 123 -6.95 10.03 -8.71
CA HIS A 123 -7.55 11.28 -8.19
C HIS A 123 -6.59 12.21 -7.46
N LYS A 124 -5.35 11.77 -7.18
CA LYS A 124 -4.44 12.54 -6.30
C LYS A 124 -3.44 13.39 -7.08
N ILE A 125 -2.82 12.88 -8.15
CA ILE A 125 -1.75 13.58 -8.87
C ILE A 125 -2.02 13.70 -10.37
N VAL A 126 -2.18 12.58 -11.08
CA VAL A 126 -2.19 12.58 -12.56
C VAL A 126 -3.58 12.56 -13.18
N GLN A 127 -4.61 12.26 -12.40
CA GLN A 127 -6.02 12.20 -12.84
C GLN A 127 -6.24 11.37 -14.12
N MET A 128 -5.54 10.24 -14.25
CA MET A 128 -5.56 9.42 -15.47
C MET A 128 -6.47 8.20 -15.32
N THR A 129 -7.21 7.86 -16.37
CA THR A 129 -7.88 6.56 -16.46
C THR A 129 -6.87 5.47 -16.77
N ILE A 130 -6.85 4.44 -15.93
CA ILE A 130 -5.96 3.29 -16.03
C ILE A 130 -6.65 2.24 -16.89
N LYS A 131 -6.25 2.08 -18.15
CA LYS A 131 -6.88 1.12 -19.07
C LYS A 131 -6.12 -0.21 -19.14
N THR A 132 -4.84 -0.17 -18.81
CA THR A 132 -3.95 -1.33 -18.93
C THR A 132 -3.10 -1.52 -17.67
N PRO A 133 -2.51 -2.71 -17.47
CA PRO A 133 -1.52 -2.93 -16.41
C PRO A 133 -0.29 -2.00 -16.52
N THR A 134 0.09 -1.62 -17.74
CA THR A 134 1.15 -0.64 -17.99
C THR A 134 0.76 0.74 -17.46
N ASP A 135 -0.48 1.18 -17.69
CA ASP A 135 -0.99 2.42 -17.10
C ASP A 135 -0.97 2.36 -15.58
N LEU A 136 -1.29 1.20 -15.00
CA LEU A 136 -1.26 1.01 -13.54
C LEU A 136 0.16 1.10 -13.00
N ALA A 137 1.15 0.54 -13.68
CA ALA A 137 2.57 0.66 -13.33
C ALA A 137 3.01 2.14 -13.34
N VAL A 138 2.60 2.89 -14.36
CA VAL A 138 2.87 4.34 -14.48
C VAL A 138 2.18 5.11 -13.36
N ALA A 139 0.90 4.86 -13.13
CA ALA A 139 0.12 5.48 -12.07
C ALA A 139 0.73 5.18 -10.70
N TYR A 140 1.11 3.94 -10.41
CA TYR A 140 1.80 3.55 -9.17
C TYR A 140 3.05 4.40 -8.92
N LYS A 141 3.93 4.53 -9.92
CA LYS A 141 5.16 5.29 -9.76
C LYS A 141 4.90 6.78 -9.55
N ARG A 142 3.94 7.36 -10.27
CA ARG A 142 3.62 8.80 -10.18
C ARG A 142 2.82 9.16 -8.91
N GLU A 143 1.80 8.37 -8.57
CA GLU A 143 0.84 8.63 -7.49
C GLU A 143 1.33 8.18 -6.11
N TRP A 144 2.03 7.04 -6.07
CA TRP A 144 2.39 6.35 -4.83
C TRP A 144 3.86 6.52 -4.47
N VAL A 145 4.78 6.18 -5.38
CA VAL A 145 6.22 6.13 -5.09
C VAL A 145 6.89 7.49 -5.15
N LYS A 146 6.72 8.21 -6.27
CA LYS A 146 7.46 9.46 -6.52
C LYS A 146 6.68 10.71 -6.16
N GLY A 147 5.35 10.63 -6.14
CA GLY A 147 4.50 11.78 -5.86
C GLY A 147 4.63 12.90 -6.90
N ARG A 148 4.83 12.56 -8.17
CA ARG A 148 5.17 13.48 -9.25
C ARG A 148 4.50 13.09 -10.56
N ALA A 149 3.75 14.03 -11.16
CA ALA A 149 3.01 13.79 -12.40
C ALA A 149 3.92 13.58 -13.62
N ASP A 150 5.09 14.22 -13.61
CA ASP A 150 6.06 14.23 -14.70
C ASP A 150 7.05 13.05 -14.65
N TYR A 151 7.02 12.22 -13.60
CA TYR A 151 7.93 11.09 -13.48
C TYR A 151 7.68 10.07 -14.61
N GLN A 152 8.75 9.69 -15.31
CA GLN A 152 8.72 8.67 -16.36
C GLN A 152 9.36 7.38 -15.84
N PRO A 153 8.57 6.33 -15.55
CA PRO A 153 9.12 5.06 -15.12
C PRO A 153 10.08 4.48 -16.17
N THR A 154 11.14 3.83 -15.71
CA THR A 154 12.03 3.12 -16.62
C THR A 154 11.34 1.89 -17.20
N LYS A 155 11.86 1.37 -18.32
CA LYS A 155 11.38 0.10 -18.90
C LYS A 155 11.45 -1.05 -17.88
N GLU A 156 12.53 -1.10 -17.11
CA GLU A 156 12.72 -2.11 -16.06
C GLU A 156 11.67 -2.00 -14.95
N GLU A 157 11.38 -0.78 -14.49
CA GLU A 157 10.33 -0.55 -13.49
C GLU A 157 8.96 -1.05 -13.96
N ILE A 158 8.63 -0.82 -15.23
CA ILE A 158 7.40 -1.29 -15.85
C ILE A 158 7.41 -2.82 -15.97
N THR A 159 8.46 -3.41 -16.53
CA THR A 159 8.57 -4.87 -16.71
C THR A 159 8.46 -5.63 -15.40
N ASN A 160 9.13 -5.16 -14.35
CA ASN A 160 9.05 -5.78 -13.02
C ASN A 160 7.62 -5.71 -12.47
N PHE A 161 6.95 -4.57 -12.62
CA PHE A 161 5.55 -4.42 -12.22
C PHE A 161 4.64 -5.38 -12.99
N LEU A 162 4.77 -5.46 -14.31
CA LEU A 162 3.96 -6.32 -15.17
C LEU A 162 4.14 -7.81 -14.83
N SER A 163 5.37 -8.25 -14.56
CA SER A 163 5.64 -9.62 -14.12
C SER A 163 4.85 -9.99 -12.85
N MET A 164 4.76 -9.07 -11.88
CA MET A 164 3.95 -9.28 -10.68
C MET A 164 2.46 -9.23 -10.97
N TYR A 165 2.02 -8.36 -11.89
CA TYR A 165 0.62 -8.25 -12.27
C TYR A 165 0.12 -9.50 -12.98
N HIS A 166 0.90 -10.09 -13.90
CA HIS A 166 0.54 -11.35 -14.56
C HIS A 166 0.38 -12.52 -13.57
N GLN A 167 1.17 -12.54 -12.49
CA GLN A 167 0.94 -13.50 -11.40
C GLN A 167 -0.37 -13.20 -10.66
N ALA A 168 -0.73 -11.93 -10.50
CA ALA A 168 -2.00 -11.56 -9.89
C ALA A 168 -3.20 -12.02 -10.73
N GLU A 169 -3.09 -11.97 -12.05
CA GLU A 169 -4.14 -12.44 -12.98
C GLU A 169 -4.45 -13.93 -12.81
N SER A 170 -3.43 -14.76 -12.55
CA SER A 170 -3.63 -16.19 -12.32
C SER A 170 -4.13 -16.52 -10.90
N LEU A 171 -3.81 -15.67 -9.92
CA LEU A 171 -4.22 -15.85 -8.53
C LEU A 171 -5.64 -15.34 -8.23
N PHE A 172 -6.10 -14.34 -8.97
CA PHE A 172 -7.39 -13.67 -8.74
C PHE A 172 -8.19 -13.62 -10.03
N VAL A 173 -9.21 -14.49 -10.10
CA VAL A 173 -10.20 -14.59 -11.18
C VAL A 173 -11.52 -13.97 -10.79
#